data_AF-A0A964ZLS0-F1
#
_entry.id   AF-A0A964ZLS0-F1
#
_cell.length_a   1.000
_cell.length_b   1.000
_cell.length_c   1.000
_cell.angle_alpha   90.00
_cell.angle_beta   90.00
_cell.angle_gamma   90.00
#
_symmetry.space_group_name_H-M   'P 1'
#
loop_
_entity.id
_entity.type
_entity.pdbx_description
1 polymer ?
#
loop_
_entity_poly.entity_id
_entity_poly.type
_entity_poly.pdbx_seq_one_letter_code
_entity_poly.pdbx_strand_id
1 'polypeptide(L)'
;MASSQSKPQKIDFFFDIMCPYAYQTSIWIREVRSQIDLEINWRFFSLEEINREEGKKHPWERDRAYGWTPLRIAAWLRRIDIDLCDDWYLVAAKALHEDGLR
;
A
#
# COMPACT_ATOMS: atom_id res chain seq x y z
N MET A 1 -39.05 -8.43 -1.94
CA MET A 1 -37.89 -9.22 -1.50
C MET A 1 -36.65 -8.40 -1.80
N ALA A 2 -35.87 -8.04 -0.79
CA ALA A 2 -34.61 -7.32 -1.01
C ALA A 2 -33.64 -8.27 -1.72
N SER A 3 -33.03 -7.80 -2.81
CA SER A 3 -31.96 -8.53 -3.49
C SER A 3 -30.83 -8.80 -2.50
N SER A 4 -30.43 -10.06 -2.34
CA SER A 4 -29.23 -10.41 -1.59
C SER A 4 -28.02 -9.82 -2.34
N GLN A 5 -27.43 -8.76 -1.82
CA GLN A 5 -26.16 -8.26 -2.36
C GLN A 5 -25.08 -9.32 -2.17
N SER A 6 -24.42 -9.70 -3.27
CA SER A 6 -23.24 -10.56 -3.21
C SER A 6 -22.09 -9.80 -2.56
N LYS A 7 -21.35 -10.48 -1.66
CA LYS A 7 -20.16 -9.91 -1.02
C LYS A 7 -19.03 -9.79 -2.05
N PRO A 8 -18.19 -8.75 -2.00
CA PRO A 8 -17.00 -8.68 -2.83
C PRO A 8 -16.05 -9.84 -2.50
N GLN A 9 -15.41 -10.39 -3.52
CA GLN A 9 -14.43 -11.49 -3.37
C GLN A 9 -12.99 -11.00 -3.57
N LYS A 10 -12.81 -9.89 -4.31
CA LYS A 10 -11.51 -9.33 -4.61
C LYS A 10 -11.58 -7.80 -4.72
N ILE A 11 -10.54 -7.13 -4.23
CA ILE A 11 -10.34 -5.69 -4.43
C ILE A 11 -8.91 -5.38 -4.85
N ASP A 12 -8.71 -4.26 -5.54
CA ASP A 12 -7.41 -3.63 -5.69
C ASP A 12 -7.23 -2.58 -4.57
N PHE A 13 -6.18 -2.72 -3.77
CA PHE A 13 -5.83 -1.74 -2.74
C PHE A 13 -4.56 -0.98 -3.17
N PHE A 14 -4.70 0.29 -3.48
CA PHE A 14 -3.57 1.15 -3.85
C PHE A 14 -2.93 1.76 -2.62
N PHE A 15 -1.61 1.59 -2.46
CA PHE A 15 -0.87 2.13 -1.32
C PHE A 15 0.45 2.82 -1.71
N ASP A 16 0.83 3.76 -0.85
CA ASP A 16 2.17 4.32 -0.68
C ASP A 16 2.48 4.22 0.83
N ILE A 17 3.66 3.73 1.21
CA ILE A 17 4.05 3.64 2.62
C ILE A 17 3.99 4.98 3.33
N MET A 18 4.32 6.07 2.63
CA MET A 18 4.35 7.40 3.23
C MET A 18 2.94 7.93 3.52
N CYS A 19 1.88 7.29 3.01
CA CYS A 19 0.51 7.76 3.17
C CYS A 19 -0.11 7.27 4.50
N PRO A 20 -0.36 8.14 5.49
CA PRO A 20 -0.97 7.72 6.75
C PRO A 20 -2.41 7.24 6.57
N TYR A 21 -3.14 7.79 5.59
CA TYR A 21 -4.50 7.37 5.29
C TYR A 21 -4.54 5.97 4.66
N ALA A 22 -3.63 5.68 3.74
CA ALA A 22 -3.51 4.34 3.16
C ALA A 22 -3.13 3.33 4.24
N TYR A 23 -2.25 3.70 5.18
CA TYR A 23 -1.88 2.83 6.30
C TYR A 23 -3.10 2.48 7.16
N GLN A 24 -3.82 3.47 7.67
CA GLN A 24 -5.00 3.24 8.51
C GLN A 24 -6.09 2.43 7.77
N THR A 25 -6.33 2.74 6.49
CA THR A 25 -7.28 1.99 5.67
C THR A 25 -6.81 0.55 5.46
N SER A 26 -5.50 0.32 5.38
CA SER A 26 -4.93 -1.02 5.22
C SER A 26 -5.07 -1.87 6.47
N ILE A 27 -5.09 -1.28 7.67
CA ILE A 27 -5.41 -2.00 8.91
C ILE A 27 -6.87 -2.45 8.89
N TRP A 28 -7.77 -1.52 8.57
CA TRP A 28 -9.20 -1.81 8.47
C TRP A 28 -9.52 -2.89 7.43
N ILE A 29 -8.96 -2.81 6.22
CA ILE A 29 -9.29 -3.79 5.16
C ILE A 29 -8.77 -5.19 5.47
N ARG A 30 -7.67 -5.33 6.24
CA ARG A 30 -7.20 -6.64 6.73
C ARG A 30 -8.14 -7.25 7.76
N GLU A 31 -8.74 -6.43 8.61
CA GLU A 31 -9.80 -6.85 9.52
C GLU A 31 -11.05 -7.26 8.74
N VAL A 32 -11.44 -6.52 7.70
CA VAL A 32 -12.55 -6.93 6.82
C VAL A 32 -12.26 -8.27 6.15
N ARG A 33 -11.03 -8.48 5.64
CA ARG A 33 -10.60 -9.75 5.03
C ARG A 33 -10.79 -10.94 5.97
N SER A 34 -10.54 -10.78 7.27
CA SER A 34 -10.70 -11.86 8.26
C SER A 34 -12.17 -12.29 8.44
N GLN A 35 -13.12 -11.42 8.11
CA GLN A 35 -14.56 -11.64 8.33
C GLN A 35 -15.31 -12.15 7.09
N ILE A 36 -14.84 -11.84 5.87
CA ILE A 36 -15.59 -12.11 4.63
C ILE A 36 -14.80 -12.86 3.54
N ASP A 37 -13.62 -13.40 3.85
CA ASP A 37 -12.75 -14.11 2.91
C ASP A 37 -12.50 -13.27 1.63
N LEU A 38 -11.82 -12.13 1.82
CA LEU A 38 -11.57 -11.13 0.78
C LEU A 38 -10.15 -11.23 0.22
N GLU A 39 -10.00 -11.45 -1.07
CA GLU A 39 -8.71 -11.33 -1.75
C GLU A 39 -8.31 -9.86 -1.89
N ILE A 40 -7.15 -9.48 -1.37
CA ILE A 40 -6.60 -8.12 -1.54
C ILE A 40 -5.46 -8.18 -2.54
N ASN A 41 -5.64 -7.51 -3.67
CA ASN A 41 -4.56 -7.29 -4.62
C ASN A 41 -3.89 -5.95 -4.34
N TRP A 42 -2.73 -5.99 -3.69
CA TRP A 42 -1.94 -4.79 -3.40
C TRP A 42 -1.38 -4.17 -4.68
N ARG A 43 -1.66 -2.87 -4.85
CA ARG A 43 -1.25 -2.01 -5.96
C ARG A 43 -0.50 -0.80 -5.44
N PHE A 44 0.29 -0.18 -6.31
CA PHE A 44 1.17 0.91 -5.92
C PHE A 44 0.68 2.23 -6.50
N PHE A 45 0.82 3.28 -5.72
CA PHE A 45 0.91 4.65 -6.23
C PHE A 45 2.05 5.35 -5.50
N SER A 46 2.51 6.50 -6.03
CA SER A 46 3.56 7.29 -5.38
C SER A 46 3.05 8.69 -5.06
N LEU A 47 3.05 9.05 -3.78
CA LEU A 47 2.80 10.41 -3.31
C LEU A 47 3.85 11.38 -3.82
N GLU A 48 5.11 10.97 -3.92
CA GLU A 48 6.18 11.81 -4.43
C GLU A 48 6.05 12.13 -5.92
N GLU A 49 5.47 11.21 -6.71
CA GLU A 49 5.23 11.45 -8.14
C GLU A 49 3.93 12.23 -8.38
N ILE A 50 2.83 11.86 -7.70
CA ILE A 50 1.54 12.52 -7.92
C ILE A 50 1.54 13.97 -7.42
N ASN A 51 2.29 14.27 -6.36
CA ASN A 51 2.45 15.64 -5.83
C ASN A 51 3.71 16.33 -6.37
N ARG A 52 4.35 15.78 -7.39
CA ARG A 52 5.56 16.36 -7.97
C ARG A 52 5.22 17.69 -8.65
N GLU A 53 5.95 18.74 -8.29
CA GLU A 53 5.89 20.01 -8.98
C GLU A 53 6.57 19.93 -10.35
N GLU A 54 6.05 20.69 -11.31
CA GLU A 54 6.64 20.80 -12.64
C GLU A 54 8.12 21.28 -12.57
N GLY A 55 8.98 20.68 -13.39
CA GLY A 55 10.41 20.98 -13.41
C GLY A 55 11.24 20.34 -12.27
N LYS A 56 10.61 19.65 -11.31
CA LYS A 56 11.33 18.83 -10.33
C LYS A 56 11.67 17.45 -10.89
N LYS A 57 12.83 16.94 -10.50
CA LYS A 57 13.26 15.56 -10.79
C LYS A 57 12.21 14.57 -10.30
N HIS A 58 11.93 13.56 -11.11
CA HIS A 58 11.11 12.42 -10.72
C HIS A 58 11.76 11.66 -9.54
N PRO A 59 10.98 10.92 -8.73
CA PRO A 59 11.53 10.16 -7.60
C PRO A 59 12.65 9.19 -8.00
N TRP A 60 12.59 8.59 -9.19
CA TRP A 60 13.62 7.67 -9.69
C TRP A 60 14.88 8.35 -10.24
N GLU A 61 14.89 9.67 -10.36
CA GLU A 61 16.05 10.47 -10.80
C GLU A 61 16.82 11.11 -9.62
N ARG A 62 16.35 10.88 -8.40
CA ARG A 62 16.94 11.41 -7.16
C ARG A 62 17.89 10.38 -6.54
N ASP A 63 18.95 10.85 -5.88
CA ASP A 63 19.87 9.98 -5.12
C ASP A 63 19.15 9.27 -3.97
N ARG A 64 18.13 9.94 -3.38
CA ARG A 64 17.23 9.37 -2.38
C ARG A 64 15.80 9.81 -2.65
N ALA A 65 14.88 8.85 -2.61
CA ALA A 65 13.44 9.06 -2.65
C ALA A 65 12.78 8.24 -1.55
N TYR A 66 12.17 8.93 -0.59
CA TYR A 66 11.70 8.35 0.67
C TYR A 66 10.48 7.46 0.47
N GLY A 67 9.52 7.89 -0.35
CA GLY A 67 8.35 7.07 -0.70
C GLY A 67 8.60 6.06 -1.80
N TRP A 68 9.43 6.42 -2.79
CA TRP A 68 9.67 5.56 -3.96
C TRP A 68 10.55 4.34 -3.65
N THR A 69 11.59 4.49 -2.81
CA THR A 69 12.52 3.38 -2.52
C THR A 69 11.82 2.20 -1.86
N PRO A 70 11.00 2.39 -0.80
CA PRO A 70 10.21 1.32 -0.24
C PRO A 70 9.30 0.66 -1.28
N LEU A 71 8.61 1.42 -2.12
CA LEU A 71 7.71 0.85 -3.14
C LEU A 71 8.42 -0.12 -4.11
N ARG A 72 9.72 0.06 -4.36
CA ARG A 72 10.50 -0.89 -5.17
C ARG A 72 10.69 -2.23 -4.46
N ILE A 73 10.88 -2.22 -3.15
CA ILE A 73 10.96 -3.44 -2.32
C ILE A 73 9.61 -4.16 -2.33
N ALA A 74 8.51 -3.41 -2.13
CA ALA A 74 7.15 -3.92 -2.25
C ALA A 74 6.91 -4.62 -3.59
N ALA A 75 7.26 -3.95 -4.68
CA ALA A 75 7.05 -4.43 -6.03
C ALA A 75 7.88 -5.68 -6.32
N TRP A 76 9.07 -5.80 -5.72
CA TRP A 76 9.90 -7.01 -5.81
C TRP A 76 9.28 -8.16 -5.03
N LEU A 77 8.87 -7.95 -3.78
CA LEU A 77 8.21 -8.98 -2.95
C LEU A 77 6.91 -9.47 -3.59
N ARG A 78 6.09 -8.56 -4.12
CA ARG A 78 4.85 -8.88 -4.84
C ARG A 78 5.07 -9.81 -6.05
N ARG A 79 6.23 -9.76 -6.70
CA ARG A 79 6.55 -10.66 -7.83
C ARG A 79 6.85 -12.09 -7.37
N ILE A 80 7.24 -12.25 -6.12
CA ILE A 80 7.52 -13.55 -5.50
C ILE A 80 6.20 -14.08 -4.93
N ASP A 81 5.56 -13.29 -4.06
CA ASP A 81 4.30 -13.63 -3.40
C ASP A 81 3.58 -12.33 -2.97
N ILE A 82 2.27 -12.29 -3.16
CA ILE A 82 1.44 -11.16 -2.74
C ILE A 82 1.40 -11.03 -1.21
N ASP A 83 1.52 -12.13 -0.46
CA ASP A 83 1.51 -12.12 1.00
C ASP A 83 2.82 -11.53 1.56
N LEU A 84 3.95 -11.75 0.89
CA LEU A 84 5.21 -11.07 1.24
C LEU A 84 5.11 -9.55 1.05
N CYS A 85 4.38 -9.08 0.03
CA CYS A 85 4.10 -7.66 -0.15
C CYS A 85 3.19 -7.12 0.96
N ASP A 86 2.19 -7.91 1.37
CA ASP A 86 1.27 -7.57 2.45
C ASP A 86 2.01 -7.39 3.78
N ASP A 87 2.78 -8.40 4.19
CA ASP A 87 3.53 -8.41 5.45
C ASP A 87 4.57 -7.29 5.50
N TRP A 88 5.32 -7.11 4.40
CA TRP A 88 6.28 -6.03 4.32
C TRP A 88 5.62 -4.66 4.42
N TYR A 89 4.47 -4.46 3.78
CA TYR A 89 3.75 -3.19 3.87
C TYR A 89 3.29 -2.93 5.31
N LEU A 90 2.73 -3.95 5.98
CA LEU A 90 2.32 -3.83 7.38
C LEU A 90 3.48 -3.44 8.29
N VAL A 91 4.61 -4.15 8.21
CA VAL A 91 5.78 -3.89 9.06
C VAL A 91 6.38 -2.51 8.79
N ALA A 92 6.60 -2.16 7.51
CA ALA A 92 7.23 -0.90 7.14
C ALA A 92 6.35 0.31 7.48
N ALA A 93 5.04 0.22 7.22
CA ALA A 93 4.12 1.30 7.51
C ALA A 93 3.88 1.46 9.02
N LYS A 94 3.79 0.36 9.79
CA LYS A 94 3.76 0.43 11.25
C LYS A 94 5.00 1.13 11.82
N ALA A 95 6.19 0.73 11.36
CA ALA A 95 7.44 1.33 11.79
C ALA A 95 7.45 2.85 11.57
N LEU A 96 6.95 3.31 10.43
CA LEU A 96 6.88 4.73 10.09
C LEU A 96 5.80 5.48 10.88
N HIS A 97 4.57 4.96 10.91
CA HIS A 97 3.38 5.71 11.36
C HIS A 97 3.07 5.55 12.84
N GLU A 98 3.41 4.41 13.45
CA GLU A 98 3.18 4.15 14.87
C GLU A 98 4.47 4.28 15.68
N ASP A 99 5.55 3.65 15.21
CA ASP A 99 6.80 3.60 15.96
C ASP A 99 7.69 4.84 15.72
N GLY A 100 7.37 5.64 14.71
CA GLY A 100 8.06 6.90 14.40
C GLY A 100 9.49 6.73 13.87
N LEU A 101 9.81 5.56 13.33
CA LEU A 101 11.13 5.26 12.75
C LEU A 101 11.23 5.89 11.35
N ARG A 102 12.24 6.76 11.15
CA ARG A 102 12.47 7.54 9.92
C ARG A 102 13.87 7.35 9.38
#